data_AF-A0A0B6YIU0-F1
#
_entry.id   AF-A0A0B6YIU0-F1
#
_cell.length_a   1.000
_cell.length_b   1.000
_cell.length_c   1.000
_cell.angle_alpha   90.00
_cell.angle_beta   90.00
_cell.angle_gamma   90.00
#
_symmetry.space_group_name_H-M   'P 1'
#
loop_
_entity.id
_entity.type
_entity.pdbx_description
1 polymer ?
#
loop_
_entity_poly.entity_id
_entity_poly.type
_entity_poly.pdbx_seq_one_letter_code
_entity_poly.pdbx_strand_id
1 'polypeptide(L)'
;PLIRPVNDTNATLNIRFNLALSQIINVDEVNQVMKTNVWLQIYWTDYQLIWDSKEYGEISSIRIKPEKVWVPDFVLFNNADGNYEVSYKSNCVLYCNGEV
;
A
#
# COMPACT_ATOMS: atom_id res chain seq x y z
N PRO A 1 10.34 8.12 -2.00
CA PRO A 1 10.23 9.45 -1.33
C PRO A 1 10.13 9.27 0.18
N LEU A 2 10.91 10.06 0.94
CA LEU A 2 11.08 9.84 2.39
C LEU A 2 10.14 10.69 3.26
N ILE A 3 9.33 11.56 2.64
CA ILE A 3 8.49 12.53 3.37
C ILE A 3 7.04 12.08 3.31
N ARG A 4 6.39 11.98 4.47
CA ARG A 4 4.97 11.68 4.61
C ARG A 4 4.12 12.79 3.94
N PRO A 5 3.14 12.46 3.10
CA PRO A 5 2.37 13.45 2.37
C PRO A 5 1.29 14.11 3.25
N VAL A 6 1.71 15.06 4.08
CA VAL A 6 0.82 15.90 4.89
C VAL A 6 1.16 17.37 4.72
N ASN A 7 0.13 18.23 4.67
CA ASN A 7 0.31 19.69 4.57
C ASN A 7 0.94 20.28 5.85
N ASP A 8 0.59 19.73 7.00
CA ASP A 8 1.13 20.10 8.29
C ASP A 8 1.80 18.87 8.91
N THR A 9 3.00 19.05 9.46
CA THR A 9 3.71 18.03 10.23
C THR A 9 2.89 17.45 11.38
N ASN A 10 1.94 18.21 11.95
CA ASN A 10 1.05 17.74 13.00
C ASN A 10 -0.21 17.02 12.48
N ALA A 11 -0.49 17.08 11.17
CA ALA A 11 -1.64 16.40 10.60
C ALA A 11 -1.43 14.88 10.56
N THR A 12 -2.53 14.14 10.70
CA THR A 12 -2.55 12.68 10.55
C THR A 12 -2.88 12.30 9.12
N LEU A 13 -2.13 11.34 8.58
CA LEU A 13 -2.48 10.71 7.31
C LEU A 13 -3.43 9.54 7.58
N ASN A 14 -4.63 9.59 7.02
CA ASN A 14 -5.56 8.46 7.11
C ASN A 14 -5.16 7.41 6.08
N ILE A 15 -4.87 6.19 6.56
CA ILE A 15 -4.54 5.06 5.71
C ILE A 15 -5.62 4.01 5.89
N ARG A 16 -6.23 3.59 4.79
CA ARG A 16 -7.20 2.49 4.77
C ARG A 16 -6.48 1.27 4.20
N PHE A 17 -6.74 0.10 4.75
CA PHE A 17 -6.20 -1.13 4.19
C PHE A 17 -7.25 -2.23 4.22
N ASN A 18 -7.18 -3.10 3.23
CA ASN A 18 -7.99 -4.31 3.13
C ASN A 18 -7.07 -5.51 2.95
N LEU A 19 -7.47 -6.64 3.50
CA LEU A 19 -6.82 -7.92 3.31
C LEU A 19 -7.79 -8.86 2.60
N ALA A 20 -7.41 -9.30 1.41
CA ALA A 20 -8.14 -10.34 0.68
C ALA A 20 -7.36 -11.65 0.75
N LEU A 21 -7.88 -12.61 1.52
CA LEU A 21 -7.30 -13.94 1.63
C LEU A 21 -7.48 -14.68 0.29
N SER A 22 -6.37 -15.05 -0.35
CA SER A 22 -6.41 -15.83 -1.58
C SER A 22 -6.45 -17.32 -1.29
N GLN A 23 -5.63 -17.80 -0.36
CA GLN A 23 -5.56 -19.22 0.00
C GLN A 23 -4.86 -19.42 1.34
N ILE A 24 -5.27 -20.48 2.04
CA ILE A 24 -4.52 -21.06 3.15
C ILE A 24 -3.65 -22.17 2.56
N ILE A 25 -2.33 -22.02 2.64
CA ILE A 25 -1.36 -22.95 2.06
C ILE A 25 -1.11 -24.12 3.01
N ASN A 26 -0.93 -23.82 4.30
CA ASN A 26 -0.69 -24.82 5.34
C ASN A 26 -1.07 -24.29 6.73
N VAL A 27 -1.42 -25.22 7.63
CA VAL A 27 -1.59 -24.97 9.06
C VAL A 27 -0.72 -26.00 9.79
N ASP A 28 0.31 -25.53 10.46
CA ASP A 28 1.14 -26.32 11.36
C ASP A 28 0.60 -26.16 12.79
N GLU A 29 -0.18 -27.13 13.23
CA GLU A 29 -0.83 -27.13 14.53
C GLU A 29 0.16 -27.27 15.69
N VAL A 30 1.28 -27.98 15.46
CA VAL A 30 2.30 -28.24 16.48
C VAL A 30 3.10 -26.97 16.75
N ASN A 31 3.51 -26.28 15.68
CA ASN A 31 4.28 -25.04 15.80
C ASN A 31 3.38 -23.79 15.88
N GLN A 32 2.06 -23.94 15.78
CA GLN A 32 1.08 -22.85 15.74
C GLN A 32 1.33 -21.82 14.63
N VAL A 33 1.74 -22.29 13.45
CA VAL A 33 2.06 -21.44 12.30
C VAL A 33 1.06 -21.67 11.16
N MET A 34 0.46 -20.59 10.66
CA MET A 34 -0.35 -20.61 9.45
C MET A 34 0.39 -19.95 8.29
N LYS A 35 0.47 -20.64 7.15
CA LYS A 35 0.99 -20.09 5.90
C LYS A 35 -0.18 -19.73 4.99
N THR A 36 -0.33 -18.44 4.67
CA THR A 36 -1.40 -17.92 3.81
C THR A 36 -0.85 -17.11 2.64
N ASN A 37 -1.55 -17.10 1.52
CA ASN A 37 -1.37 -16.11 0.47
C ASN A 37 -2.48 -15.06 0.59
N VAL A 38 -2.11 -13.80 0.76
CA VAL A 38 -3.03 -12.68 0.98
C VAL A 38 -2.68 -11.53 0.04
N TRP A 39 -3.70 -10.84 -0.43
CA TRP A 39 -3.57 -9.57 -1.12
C TRP A 39 -3.78 -8.45 -0.12
N LEU A 40 -2.71 -7.70 0.16
CA LEU A 40 -2.78 -6.48 0.94
C LEU A 40 -3.07 -5.32 -0.01
N GLN A 41 -4.23 -4.69 0.18
CA GLN A 41 -4.62 -3.48 -0.53
C GLN A 41 -4.49 -2.31 0.45
N ILE A 42 -3.78 -1.27 0.06
CA ILE A 42 -3.53 -0.09 0.89
C ILE A 42 -3.99 1.10 0.09
N TYR A 43 -4.68 2.03 0.77
CA TYR A 43 -5.21 3.24 0.18
C TYR A 43 -4.80 4.43 1.04
N TRP A 44 -4.22 5.44 0.41
CA TRP A 44 -3.91 6.72 1.04
C TRP A 44 -4.13 7.87 0.06
N THR A 45 -3.96 9.09 0.53
CA THR A 45 -4.06 10.29 -0.31
C THR A 45 -2.78 11.09 -0.22
N ASP A 46 -2.20 11.42 -1.36
CA ASP A 46 -1.02 12.27 -1.47
C ASP A 46 -1.38 13.58 -2.19
N TYR A 47 -1.33 14.69 -1.43
CA TYR A 47 -1.69 16.00 -1.94
C TYR A 47 -0.70 16.54 -2.99
N GLN A 48 0.54 16.02 -3.02
CA GLN A 48 1.55 16.45 -3.98
C GLN A 48 1.35 15.81 -5.36
N LEU A 49 0.49 14.79 -5.44
CA LEU A 49 0.27 13.97 -6.64
C LEU A 49 -1.12 14.23 -7.26
N ILE A 50 -1.65 15.45 -7.09
CA ILE A 50 -2.93 15.88 -7.66
C ILE A 50 -2.66 16.61 -8.99
N TRP A 51 -3.46 16.33 -10.02
CA TRP A 51 -3.41 17.05 -11.30
C TRP A 51 -4.80 17.23 -11.90
N ASP A 52 -4.98 18.25 -12.75
CA ASP A 52 -6.19 18.36 -13.56
C ASP A 52 -6.11 17.43 -14.77
N SER A 53 -6.97 16.42 -14.79
CA SER A 53 -7.07 15.46 -15.88
C SER A 53 -7.21 16.14 -17.26
N LYS A 54 -7.90 17.28 -17.35
CA LYS A 54 -8.13 18.00 -18.61
C LYS A 54 -6.85 18.58 -19.22
N GLU A 55 -5.90 19.00 -18.39
CA GLU A 55 -4.62 19.53 -18.85
C GLU A 55 -3.70 18.43 -19.41
N TYR A 56 -3.96 17.18 -19.04
CA TYR A 56 -3.16 16.01 -19.41
C TYR A 56 -3.91 15.04 -20.33
N GLY A 57 -4.89 15.52 -21.10
CA GLY A 57 -5.59 14.70 -22.09
C GLY A 57 -6.56 13.68 -21.49
N GLU A 58 -7.30 14.08 -20.46
CA GLU A 58 -8.29 13.25 -19.74
C GLU A 58 -7.68 12.03 -19.02
N ILE A 59 -6.38 12.09 -18.70
CA ILE A 59 -5.73 11.06 -17.89
C ILE A 59 -6.24 11.17 -16.45
N SER A 60 -7.03 10.20 -16.02
CA SER A 60 -7.63 10.14 -14.67
C SER A 60 -6.84 9.27 -13.69
N SER A 61 -5.99 8.38 -14.20
CA SER A 61 -5.13 7.53 -13.38
C SER A 61 -3.85 7.13 -14.12
N ILE A 62 -2.80 6.87 -13.35
CA ILE A 62 -1.51 6.39 -13.85
C ILE A 62 -0.98 5.26 -12.96
N ARG A 63 -0.14 4.40 -13.53
CA ARG A 63 0.58 3.37 -12.77
C ARG A 63 2.00 3.85 -12.50
N ILE A 64 2.36 3.89 -11.23
CA ILE A 64 3.68 4.35 -10.78
C ILE A 64 4.34 3.24 -9.96
N LYS A 65 5.67 3.13 -10.09
CA LYS A 65 6.43 2.20 -9.27
C LYS A 65 6.48 2.69 -7.81
N PRO A 66 6.39 1.80 -6.82
CA PRO A 66 6.37 2.17 -5.41
C PRO A 66 7.64 2.92 -4.97
N GLU A 67 8.79 2.76 -5.65
CA GLU A 67 10.01 3.49 -5.29
C GLU A 67 9.91 5.01 -5.54
N LYS A 68 8.97 5.43 -6.41
CA LYS A 68 8.79 6.84 -6.80
C LYS A 68 7.77 7.61 -5.96
N VAL A 69 6.97 6.92 -5.14
CA VAL A 69 5.93 7.52 -4.29
C VAL A 69 6.16 7.16 -2.83
N TRP A 70 5.69 7.99 -1.91
CA TRP A 70 5.70 7.59 -0.51
C TRP A 70 4.73 6.42 -0.34
N VAL A 71 5.18 5.34 0.31
CA VAL A 71 4.36 4.16 0.59
C VAL A 71 4.43 3.93 2.10
N PRO A 72 3.30 3.71 2.78
CA PRO A 72 3.31 3.40 4.21
C PRO A 72 3.94 2.03 4.47
N ASP A 73 4.75 1.94 5.53
CA ASP A 73 5.33 0.69 5.98
C ASP A 73 4.29 -0.12 6.79
N PHE A 74 3.85 -1.25 6.23
CA PHE A 74 2.97 -2.21 6.90
C PHE A 74 3.73 -3.50 7.19
N VAL A 75 3.66 -3.95 8.44
CA VAL A 75 4.30 -5.19 8.89
C VAL A 75 3.31 -6.08 9.64
N LEU A 76 3.39 -7.38 9.41
CA LEU A 76 2.63 -8.37 10.17
C LEU A 76 3.39 -8.65 11.47
N PHE A 77 2.96 -8.06 12.59
CA PHE A 77 3.62 -8.26 13.88
C PHE A 77 3.69 -9.73 14.32
N ASN A 78 2.65 -10.51 14.04
CA ASN A 78 2.57 -11.91 14.45
C ASN A 78 3.12 -12.84 13.35
N ASN A 79 4.34 -12.55 12.90
CA ASN A 79 5.02 -13.29 11.85
C ASN A 79 5.95 -14.35 12.46
N ALA A 80 5.76 -15.61 12.09
CA ALA A 80 6.57 -16.73 12.55
C ALA A 80 7.91 -16.92 11.80
N ASP A 81 8.03 -16.37 10.58
CA ASP A 81 9.20 -16.56 9.70
C ASP A 81 10.25 -15.44 9.86
N GLY A 82 9.94 -14.38 10.61
CA GLY A 82 10.85 -13.26 10.88
C GLY A 82 11.09 -12.29 9.70
N ASN A 83 10.58 -12.59 8.51
CA ASN A 83 10.62 -11.67 7.35
C ASN A 83 9.31 -10.87 7.22
N TYR A 84 9.34 -9.60 7.63
CA TYR A 84 8.16 -8.73 7.69
C TYR A 84 7.82 -8.03 6.37
N GLU A 85 8.66 -8.16 5.33
CA GLU A 85 8.40 -7.53 4.04
C GLU A 85 7.42 -8.32 3.17
N VAL A 86 6.62 -7.59 2.39
CA VAL A 86 5.74 -8.17 1.38
C VAL A 86 6.58 -8.83 0.28
N SER A 87 6.22 -10.05 -0.11
CA SER A 87 6.98 -10.84 -1.11
C SER A 87 7.00 -10.22 -2.51
N TYR A 88 6.02 -9.38 -2.85
CA TYR A 88 5.92 -8.72 -4.16
C TYR A 88 5.39 -7.29 -4.03
N LYS A 89 6.15 -6.30 -4.52
CA LYS A 89 5.78 -4.89 -4.54
C LYS A 89 5.19 -4.55 -5.92
N SER A 90 3.86 -4.57 -6.04
CA SER A 90 3.17 -4.19 -7.27
C SER A 90 3.25 -2.68 -7.52
N ASN A 91 3.04 -2.25 -8.76
CA ASN A 91 2.86 -0.83 -9.06
C ASN A 91 1.64 -0.27 -8.32
N CYS A 92 1.75 0.97 -7.88
CA CYS A 92 0.65 1.74 -7.30
C CYS A 92 -0.21 2.34 -8.42
N VAL A 93 -1.52 2.45 -8.17
CA VAL A 93 -2.45 3.13 -9.08
C VAL A 93 -2.75 4.49 -8.47
N LEU A 94 -2.21 5.54 -9.07
CA LEU A 94 -2.43 6.91 -8.63
C LEU A 94 -3.56 7.53 -9.45
N TYR A 95 -4.52 8.14 -8.79
CA TYR A 95 -5.65 8.86 -9.40
C TYR A 95 -5.41 10.38 -9.39
N CYS A 96 -6.06 11.11 -10.30
CA CYS A 96 -5.87 12.55 -10.46
C CYS A 96 -6.26 13.38 -9.22
N ASN A 97 -7.10 12.83 -8.34
CA ASN A 97 -7.47 13.42 -7.05
C ASN A 97 -6.42 13.17 -5.94
N GLY A 98 -5.29 12.54 -6.25
CA GLY A 98 -4.22 12.21 -5.30
C GLY A 98 -4.45 10.92 -4.50
N GLU A 99 -5.52 10.17 -4.77
CA GLU A 99 -5.73 8.85 -4.15
C GLU A 99 -4.77 7.83 -4.77
N VAL A 100 -4.15 7.01 -3.93
CA VAL A 100 -3.22 5.94 -4.30
C VAL A 100 -3.65 4.63 -3.66
#